data_AF-A0A7C4ZHK5-F1
#
_entry.id   AF-A0A7C4ZHK5-F1
#
_cell.length_a   1.000
_cell.length_b   1.000
_cell.length_c   1.000
_cell.angle_alpha   90.00
_cell.angle_beta   90.00
_cell.angle_gamma   90.00
#
_symmetry.space_group_name_H-M   'P 1'
#
loop_
_entity.id
_entity.type
_entity.pdbx_description
1 polymer ?
#
loop_
_entity_poly.entity_id
_entity_poly.type
_entity_poly.pdbx_seq_one_letter_code
_entity_poly.pdbx_strand_id
1 'polypeptide(L)'
;MISNHEIAQMVGAIIIYGFFFVLTAGLYAMFYAMGRLFDKPWLVKLSFVFAAAEVLAAVGMAATGYLDRFWVNLILFSAAAYLFIPQGMWWVVVNFHNEYEPEEHAH
;
A
#
# COMPACT_ATOMS: atom_id res chain seq x y z
N MET A 1 -14.92 31.64 -11.84
CA MET A 1 -15.56 31.28 -10.56
C MET A 1 -15.83 29.78 -10.66
N ILE A 2 -15.21 28.95 -9.81
CA ILE A 2 -15.40 27.50 -9.86
C ILE A 2 -16.84 27.20 -9.44
N SER A 3 -17.55 26.42 -10.22
CA SER A 3 -18.92 26.00 -9.94
C SER A 3 -18.95 24.92 -8.86
N ASN A 4 -20.07 24.84 -8.12
CA ASN A 4 -20.28 23.77 -7.14
C ASN A 4 -20.19 22.36 -7.78
N HIS A 5 -20.51 22.24 -9.07
CA HIS A 5 -20.40 21.00 -9.82
C HIS A 5 -18.93 20.58 -10.02
N GLU A 6 -18.06 21.52 -10.39
CA GLU A 6 -16.62 21.26 -10.54
C GLU A 6 -16.00 20.88 -9.20
N ILE A 7 -16.33 21.56 -8.10
CA ILE A 7 -15.86 21.19 -6.76
C ILE A 7 -16.30 19.76 -6.39
N ALA A 8 -17.55 19.39 -6.68
CA ALA A 8 -18.05 18.05 -6.41
C ALA A 8 -17.28 16.97 -7.20
N GLN A 9 -16.97 17.24 -8.48
CA GLN A 9 -16.15 16.34 -9.30
C GLN A 9 -14.72 16.23 -8.76
N MET A 10 -14.12 17.36 -8.35
CA MET A 10 -12.77 17.39 -7.76
C MET A 10 -12.68 16.51 -6.52
N VAL A 11 -13.59 16.74 -5.57
CA VAL A 11 -13.64 16.01 -4.31
C VAL A 11 -13.95 14.53 -4.56
N GLY A 12 -14.90 14.24 -5.44
CA GLY A 12 -15.25 12.87 -5.82
C GLY A 12 -14.07 12.08 -6.37
N ALA A 13 -13.29 12.68 -7.28
CA ALA A 13 -12.10 12.05 -7.85
C ALA A 13 -11.06 11.72 -6.77
N ILE A 14 -10.75 12.69 -5.89
CA ILE A 14 -9.78 12.50 -4.80
C ILE A 14 -10.23 11.39 -3.85
N ILE A 15 -11.51 11.36 -3.48
CA ILE A 15 -12.05 10.32 -2.58
C ILE A 15 -11.95 8.93 -3.23
N ILE A 16 -12.31 8.80 -4.50
CA ILE A 16 -12.26 7.52 -5.22
C ILE A 16 -10.82 7.01 -5.31
N TYR A 17 -9.88 7.86 -5.76
CA TYR A 17 -8.47 7.47 -5.82
C TYR A 17 -7.91 7.16 -4.43
N GLY A 18 -8.30 7.91 -3.39
CA GLY A 18 -7.84 7.68 -2.02
C GLY A 18 -8.37 6.38 -1.44
N PHE A 19 -9.63 6.07 -1.70
CA PHE A 19 -10.22 4.79 -1.34
C PHE A 19 -9.47 3.63 -1.99
N PHE A 20 -9.24 3.68 -3.31
CA PHE A 20 -8.50 2.63 -4.01
C PHE A 20 -7.05 2.52 -3.55
N PHE A 21 -6.39 3.66 -3.29
CA PHE A 21 -5.03 3.69 -2.75
C PHE A 21 -4.93 2.90 -1.44
N VAL A 22 -5.77 3.24 -0.46
CA VAL A 22 -5.75 2.56 0.85
C VAL A 22 -6.18 1.10 0.75
N LEU A 23 -7.23 0.81 -0.03
CA LEU A 23 -7.73 -0.56 -0.21
C LEU A 23 -6.66 -1.46 -0.84
N THR A 24 -6.01 -1.00 -1.90
CA THR A 24 -5.00 -1.79 -2.61
C THR A 24 -3.71 -1.93 -1.81
N ALA A 25 -3.27 -0.91 -1.08
CA ALA A 25 -2.17 -1.04 -0.11
C ALA A 25 -2.46 -2.10 0.96
N GLY A 26 -3.68 -2.09 1.51
CA GLY A 26 -4.12 -3.09 2.49
C GLY A 26 -4.16 -4.51 1.91
N LEU A 27 -4.70 -4.67 0.70
CA LEU A 27 -4.71 -5.97 0.01
C LEU A 27 -3.29 -6.44 -0.31
N TYR A 28 -2.40 -5.54 -0.74
CA TYR A 28 -0.99 -5.85 -0.95
C TYR A 28 -0.36 -6.43 0.32
N ALA A 29 -0.48 -5.72 1.44
CA ALA A 29 0.06 -6.18 2.73
C ALA A 29 -0.53 -7.53 3.16
N MET A 30 -1.85 -7.69 3.05
CA MET A 30 -2.58 -8.91 3.42
C MET A 30 -2.13 -10.12 2.59
N PHE A 31 -2.15 -10.01 1.27
CA PHE A 31 -1.77 -11.12 0.37
C PHE A 31 -0.28 -11.44 0.46
N TYR A 32 0.57 -10.44 0.67
CA TYR A 32 1.99 -10.64 0.91
C TYR A 32 2.21 -11.46 2.19
N ALA A 33 1.66 -11.01 3.32
CA ALA A 33 1.78 -11.70 4.60
C ALA A 33 1.19 -13.12 4.53
N MET A 34 -0.01 -13.28 3.96
CA MET A 34 -0.66 -14.57 3.79
C MET A 34 0.15 -15.53 2.90
N GLY A 35 0.74 -15.02 1.82
CA GLY A 35 1.61 -15.80 0.95
C GLY A 35 2.88 -16.28 1.63
N ARG A 36 3.42 -15.48 2.56
CA ARG A 36 4.58 -15.83 3.37
C ARG A 36 4.22 -16.79 4.52
N LEU A 37 3.06 -16.62 5.16
CA LEU A 37 2.59 -17.50 6.25
C LEU A 37 2.23 -18.91 5.77
N PHE A 38 1.64 -19.04 4.57
CA PHE A 38 1.19 -20.32 4.03
C PHE A 38 2.13 -20.96 3.01
N ASP A 39 3.34 -20.40 2.84
CA ASP A 39 4.32 -20.82 1.82
C ASP A 39 3.71 -20.92 0.41
N LYS A 40 2.84 -19.97 0.06
CA LYS A 40 2.18 -19.89 -1.24
C LYS A 40 2.79 -18.77 -2.08
N PRO A 41 3.79 -19.06 -2.94
CA PRO A 41 4.47 -18.03 -3.72
C PRO A 41 3.54 -17.31 -4.71
N TRP A 42 2.45 -17.94 -5.13
CA TRP A 42 1.47 -17.32 -6.01
C TRP A 42 0.69 -16.18 -5.32
N LEU A 43 0.43 -16.27 -4.01
CA LEU A 43 -0.20 -15.19 -3.23
C LEU A 43 0.73 -13.98 -3.12
N VAL A 44 2.03 -14.22 -2.95
CA VAL A 44 3.05 -13.16 -2.98
C VAL A 44 3.07 -12.48 -4.35
N LYS A 45 3.04 -13.24 -5.45
CA LYS A 45 2.96 -12.68 -6.80
C LYS A 45 1.66 -11.87 -7.01
N LEU A 46 0.53 -12.38 -6.54
CA LEU A 46 -0.76 -11.67 -6.59
C LEU A 46 -0.71 -10.37 -5.79
N SER A 47 -0.04 -10.36 -4.64
CA SER A 47 0.10 -9.16 -3.81
C SER A 47 0.70 -7.98 -4.60
N PHE A 48 1.67 -8.24 -5.49
CA PHE A 48 2.29 -7.21 -6.32
C PHE A 48 1.35 -6.62 -7.38
N VAL A 49 0.26 -7.32 -7.74
CA VAL A 49 -0.80 -6.73 -8.58
C VAL A 49 -1.51 -5.61 -7.81
N PHE A 50 -1.78 -5.81 -6.52
CA PHE A 50 -2.35 -4.77 -5.67
C PHE A 50 -1.35 -3.64 -5.41
N ALA A 51 -0.06 -3.94 -5.26
CA ALA A 51 0.99 -2.92 -5.18
C ALA A 51 1.02 -2.04 -6.45
N ALA A 52 0.88 -2.63 -7.64
CA ALA A 52 0.77 -1.87 -8.88
C ALA A 52 -0.51 -1.01 -8.93
N ALA A 53 -1.64 -1.56 -8.48
CA ALA A 53 -2.91 -0.84 -8.40
C ALA A 53 -2.85 0.35 -7.42
N GLU A 54 -2.13 0.20 -6.31
CA GLU A 54 -1.86 1.27 -5.35
C GLU A 54 -1.09 2.41 -6.00
N VAL A 55 0.00 2.10 -6.71
CA VAL A 55 0.78 3.11 -7.44
C VAL A 55 -0.07 3.81 -8.49
N LEU A 56 -0.91 3.07 -9.22
CA LEU A 56 -1.84 3.66 -10.19
C LEU A 56 -2.85 4.60 -9.52
N ALA A 57 -3.37 4.25 -8.35
CA ALA A 57 -4.27 5.11 -7.59
C ALA A 57 -3.59 6.39 -7.10
N ALA A 58 -2.35 6.28 -6.60
CA ALA A 58 -1.53 7.42 -6.18
C ALA A 58 -1.21 8.37 -7.35
N VAL A 59 -0.80 7.81 -8.50
CA VAL A 59 -0.57 8.59 -9.73
C VAL A 59 -1.85 9.25 -10.22
N GLY A 60 -2.98 8.53 -10.20
CA GLY A 60 -4.29 9.07 -10.55
C GLY A 60 -4.66 10.27 -9.68
N MET A 61 -4.44 10.18 -8.36
CA MET A 61 -4.67 11.29 -7.43
C MET A 61 -3.74 12.48 -7.70
N ALA A 62 -2.44 12.23 -7.92
CA ALA A 62 -1.47 13.26 -8.22
C ALA A 62 -1.73 13.97 -9.57
N ALA A 63 -2.25 13.24 -10.55
CA ALA A 63 -2.56 13.75 -11.88
C ALA A 63 -3.85 14.60 -11.94
N THR A 64 -4.65 14.64 -10.87
CA THR A 64 -5.90 15.43 -10.85
C THR A 64 -5.68 16.93 -11.01
N GLY A 65 -4.50 17.45 -10.64
CA GLY A 65 -4.20 18.89 -10.68
C GLY A 65 -4.93 19.72 -9.62
N TYR A 66 -5.71 19.07 -8.74
CA TYR A 66 -6.48 19.73 -7.68
C TYR A 66 -5.71 19.84 -6.36
N LEU A 67 -4.60 19.13 -6.25
CA LEU A 67 -3.74 19.09 -5.07
C LEU A 67 -2.53 19.99 -5.28
N ASP A 68 -2.14 20.69 -4.22
CA ASP A 68 -0.88 21.40 -4.22
C ASP A 68 0.32 20.42 -4.22
N ARG A 69 1.51 20.98 -4.43
CA ARG A 69 2.74 20.20 -4.55
C ARG A 69 3.10 19.46 -3.26
N PHE A 70 2.72 19.99 -2.09
CA PHE A 70 2.98 19.33 -0.82
C PHE A 70 2.17 18.04 -0.72
N TRP A 71 0.86 18.09 -1.01
CA TRP A 71 0.00 16.90 -0.98
C TRP A 71 0.40 15.86 -2.02
N VAL A 72 0.73 16.29 -3.24
CA VAL A 72 1.24 15.38 -4.27
C VAL A 72 2.50 14.65 -3.80
N ASN A 73 3.46 15.37 -3.24
CA ASN A 73 4.68 14.75 -2.73
C ASN A 73 4.40 13.78 -1.57
N LEU A 74 3.47 14.13 -0.67
CA LEU A 74 3.07 13.26 0.44
C LEU A 74 2.45 11.96 -0.07
N ILE A 75 1.55 12.02 -1.05
CA ILE A 75 0.92 10.84 -1.66
C ILE A 75 1.97 9.95 -2.33
N LEU A 76 2.86 10.52 -3.14
CA LEU A 76 3.90 9.76 -3.83
C LEU A 76 4.90 9.14 -2.85
N PHE A 77 5.28 9.88 -1.81
CA PHE A 77 6.11 9.34 -0.73
C PHE A 77 5.41 8.20 0.01
N SER A 78 4.11 8.36 0.31
CA SER A 78 3.32 7.33 0.99
C SER A 78 3.21 6.07 0.15
N ALA A 79 2.94 6.20 -1.15
CA ALA A 79 2.93 5.08 -2.09
C ALA A 79 4.27 4.36 -2.10
N ALA A 80 5.38 5.10 -2.18
CA ALA A 80 6.71 4.50 -2.12
C ALA A 80 6.95 3.76 -0.78
N ALA A 81 6.58 4.35 0.35
CA ALA A 81 6.72 3.73 1.65
C ALA A 81 5.91 2.43 1.76
N TYR A 82 4.64 2.44 1.34
CA TYR A 82 3.75 1.29 1.40
C TYR A 82 4.19 0.12 0.51
N LEU A 83 4.93 0.37 -0.58
CA LEU A 83 5.57 -0.70 -1.35
C LEU A 83 6.59 -1.50 -0.54
N PHE A 84 7.27 -0.89 0.42
CA PHE A 84 8.32 -1.55 1.21
C PHE A 84 7.85 -2.04 2.57
N ILE A 85 6.77 -1.45 3.12
CA ILE A 85 6.27 -1.78 4.46
C ILE A 85 5.99 -3.29 4.63
N PRO A 86 5.27 -4.00 3.74
CA PRO A 86 5.00 -5.43 3.94
C PRO A 86 6.27 -6.29 3.99
N GLN A 87 7.27 -5.97 3.17
CA GLN A 87 8.54 -6.67 3.14
C GLN A 87 9.37 -6.39 4.40
N GLY A 88 9.46 -5.12 4.79
CA GLY A 88 10.18 -4.68 5.99
C GLY A 88 9.56 -5.24 7.26
N MET A 89 8.23 -5.15 7.40
CA MET A 89 7.51 -5.71 8.54
C MET A 89 7.66 -7.22 8.63
N TRP A 90 7.61 -7.94 7.50
CA TRP A 90 7.88 -9.38 7.51
C TRP A 90 9.30 -9.70 8.00
N TRP A 91 10.30 -8.97 7.52
CA TRP A 91 11.68 -9.14 7.97
C TRP A 91 11.84 -8.89 9.48
N VAL A 92 11.21 -7.82 9.99
CA VAL A 92 11.18 -7.55 11.43
C VAL A 92 10.57 -8.73 12.19
N VAL A 93 9.37 -9.17 11.80
CA VAL A 93 8.65 -10.26 12.49
C VAL A 93 9.47 -11.55 12.53
N VAL A 94 10.12 -11.93 11.41
CA VAL A 94 10.95 -13.14 11.36
C VAL A 94 12.19 -13.03 12.26
N ASN A 95 12.87 -11.88 12.27
CA ASN A 95 14.06 -11.72 13.11
C ASN A 95 13.71 -11.70 14.59
N PHE A 96 12.62 -11.03 14.97
CA PHE A 96 12.15 -11.06 16.35
C PHE A 96 11.80 -12.50 16.78
N HIS A 97 11.13 -13.28 15.93
CA HIS A 97 10.83 -14.67 16.26
C HIS A 97 12.11 -15.51 16.45
N ASN A 98 13.11 -15.37 15.56
CA ASN A 98 14.37 -16.09 15.66
C ASN A 98 15.23 -15.66 16.86
N GLU A 99 15.16 -14.40 17.28
CA GLU A 99 15.93 -13.86 18.40
C GLU A 99 15.32 -14.22 19.76
N TYR A 100 13.99 -14.35 19.84
CA TYR A 100 13.27 -14.60 21.09
C TYR A 100 12.78 -16.05 21.28
N GLU A 101 12.83 -16.91 20.26
CA GLU A 101 12.62 -18.37 20.40
C GLU A 101 13.82 -19.22 19.92
N PRO A 102 15.01 -19.14 20.55
CA PRO A 102 16.17 -19.88 20.06
C PRO A 102 16.17 -21.39 20.39
N GLU A 103 15.32 -21.89 21.31
CA GLU A 103 15.53 -23.20 21.96
C GLU A 103 14.27 -24.06 22.22
N GLU A 104 13.40 -24.32 21.23
CA GLU A 104 12.40 -25.41 21.35
C GLU A 104 12.61 -26.58 20.35
N HIS A 105 13.72 -26.57 19.62
CA HIS A 105 14.10 -27.66 18.69
C HIS A 105 15.47 -28.30 19.00
N ALA A 106 15.96 -28.13 20.22
CA ALA A 106 17.12 -28.86 20.74
C ALA A 106 16.71 -30.03 21.65
N HIS A 107 15.68 -30.80 21.30
CA HIS A 107 15.37 -32.10 21.92
C HIS A 107 14.76 -33.07 20.91
#